data_AF-A0A6G0J1G2-F1
#
_entry.id   AF-A0A6G0J1G2-F1
#
_cell.length_a   1.000
_cell.length_b   1.000
_cell.length_c   1.000
_cell.angle_alpha   90.00
_cell.angle_beta   90.00
_cell.angle_gamma   90.00
#
_symmetry.space_group_name_H-M   'P 1'
#
loop_
_entity.id
_entity.type
_entity.pdbx_description
1 polymer ?
#
loop_
_entity_poly.entity_id
_entity_poly.type
_entity_poly.pdbx_seq_one_letter_code
_entity_poly.pdbx_strand_id
1 'polypeptide(L)'
;MADESDMRNELADLQTRADQIADESLESTRRMLALVEESKDAGIRTLVMLDEQGEQLDRVEEGMNKVNADLKEAEKDLKDLGQCCEQLERIEEGMDQINKDMKDAEKNLNNLGQFCGLCSCPCNKIKGGGQAWGANQDGVVNSQPGARVVDEREQMAISGGFIRRVTDDARENEMDENLEQVGGIIGNLRHMALDMGQEIDTQNRQIDRIMEKADSNKTRIDEANQRATKMLGSG
;
A
#
# COMPACT_ATOMS: atom_id res chain seq x y z
N MET A 1 4.38 -70.98 47.88
CA MET A 1 3.17 -70.51 48.60
C MET A 1 3.25 -69.01 48.85
N ALA A 2 3.97 -68.48 49.86
CA ALA A 2 4.15 -67.03 50.00
C ALA A 2 4.72 -66.38 48.72
N ASP A 3 5.86 -66.88 48.26
CA ASP A 3 6.49 -66.57 46.96
C ASP A 3 5.52 -66.52 45.76
N GLU A 4 4.47 -67.35 45.76
CA GLU A 4 3.48 -67.40 44.67
C GLU A 4 2.30 -66.43 44.88
N SER A 5 1.93 -66.09 46.11
CA SER A 5 1.00 -64.97 46.36
C SER A 5 1.68 -63.64 46.05
N ASP A 6 2.96 -63.52 46.36
CA ASP A 6 3.69 -62.27 46.26
C ASP A 6 3.92 -61.91 44.78
N MET A 7 4.36 -62.86 43.95
CA MET A 7 4.41 -62.70 42.48
C MET A 7 3.03 -62.39 41.84
N ARG A 8 1.93 -62.96 42.36
CA ARG A 8 0.57 -62.65 41.86
C ARG A 8 0.13 -61.23 42.23
N ASN A 9 0.52 -60.75 43.40
CA ASN A 9 0.26 -59.37 43.83
C ASN A 9 1.07 -58.38 42.98
N GLU A 10 2.36 -58.63 42.74
CA GLU A 10 3.19 -57.78 41.87
C GLU A 10 2.66 -57.68 40.43
N LEU A 11 2.16 -58.79 39.87
CA LEU A 11 1.52 -58.79 38.55
C LEU A 11 0.21 -57.96 38.53
N ALA A 12 -0.61 -58.04 39.59
CA ALA A 12 -1.83 -57.24 39.71
C ALA A 12 -1.53 -55.73 39.87
N ASP A 13 -0.50 -55.39 40.65
CA ASP A 13 0.01 -54.02 40.83
C ASP A 13 0.52 -53.45 39.49
N LEU A 14 1.30 -54.24 38.74
CA LEU A 14 1.81 -53.85 37.42
C LEU A 14 0.69 -53.66 36.39
N GLN A 15 -0.30 -54.56 36.38
CA GLN A 15 -1.45 -54.44 35.48
C GLN A 15 -2.30 -53.20 35.82
N THR A 16 -2.59 -52.95 37.10
CA THR A 16 -3.32 -51.77 37.56
C THR A 16 -2.63 -50.46 37.13
N ARG A 17 -1.29 -50.41 37.20
CA ARG A 17 -0.51 -49.27 36.73
C ARG A 17 -0.52 -49.12 35.20
N ALA A 18 -0.50 -50.23 34.46
CA ALA A 18 -0.59 -50.21 33.00
C ALA A 18 -1.94 -49.65 32.52
N ASP A 19 -3.04 -50.09 33.14
CA ASP A 19 -4.39 -49.57 32.88
C ASP A 19 -4.49 -48.07 33.21
N GLN A 20 -3.99 -47.63 34.37
CA GLN A 20 -3.95 -46.21 34.73
C GLN A 20 -3.18 -45.35 33.71
N ILE A 21 -1.98 -45.80 33.29
CA ILE A 21 -1.15 -45.08 32.32
C ILE A 21 -1.85 -45.00 30.96
N ALA A 22 -2.55 -46.05 30.54
CA ALA A 22 -3.30 -46.06 29.29
C ALA A 22 -4.51 -45.09 29.32
N ASP A 23 -5.23 -45.02 30.45
CA ASP A 23 -6.34 -44.07 30.62
C ASP A 23 -5.85 -42.61 30.65
N GLU A 24 -4.79 -42.31 31.43
CA GLU A 24 -4.15 -40.99 31.47
C GLU A 24 -3.61 -40.56 30.08
N SER A 25 -3.10 -41.52 29.30
CA SER A 25 -2.65 -41.30 27.92
C SER A 25 -3.81 -41.03 26.98
N LEU A 26 -4.93 -41.75 27.10
CA LEU A 26 -6.12 -41.54 26.28
C LEU A 26 -6.74 -40.17 26.53
N GLU A 27 -6.89 -39.75 27.78
CA GLU A 27 -7.28 -38.37 28.07
C GLU A 27 -6.30 -37.34 27.48
N SER A 28 -5.01 -37.65 27.43
CA SER A 28 -4.01 -36.78 26.80
C SER A 28 -4.21 -36.66 25.29
N THR A 29 -4.52 -37.75 24.58
CA THR A 29 -4.85 -37.67 23.15
C THR A 29 -6.14 -36.87 22.89
N ARG A 30 -7.17 -37.03 23.74
CA ARG A 30 -8.42 -36.25 23.67
C ARG A 30 -8.19 -34.74 23.93
N ARG A 31 -7.36 -34.39 24.94
CA ARG A 31 -6.92 -33.00 25.18
C ARG A 31 -6.13 -32.44 24.01
N MET A 32 -5.25 -33.25 23.41
CA MET A 32 -4.44 -32.86 22.25
C MET A 32 -5.31 -32.57 21.03
N LEU A 33 -6.32 -33.40 20.74
CA LEU A 33 -7.27 -33.21 19.66
C LEU A 33 -8.01 -31.86 19.78
N ALA A 34 -8.62 -31.60 20.94
CA ALA A 34 -9.33 -30.34 21.20
C ALA A 34 -8.43 -29.10 21.04
N LEU A 35 -7.17 -29.16 21.50
CA LEU A 35 -6.21 -28.06 21.37
C LEU A 35 -5.78 -27.81 19.91
N VAL A 36 -5.61 -28.86 19.09
CA VAL A 36 -5.25 -28.66 17.67
C VAL A 36 -6.47 -28.23 16.83
N GLU A 37 -7.69 -28.63 17.19
CA GLU A 37 -8.92 -28.10 16.59
C GLU A 37 -9.10 -26.61 16.88
N GLU A 38 -8.96 -26.18 18.15
CA GLU A 38 -8.99 -24.76 18.52
C GLU A 38 -7.89 -23.96 17.81
N SER A 39 -6.66 -24.51 17.74
CA SER A 39 -5.55 -23.90 17.01
C SER A 39 -5.83 -23.77 15.51
N LYS A 40 -6.48 -24.77 14.90
CA LYS A 40 -6.85 -24.76 13.48
C LYS A 40 -7.93 -23.71 13.19
N ASP A 41 -8.95 -23.61 14.05
CA ASP A 41 -9.98 -22.57 13.95
C ASP A 41 -9.41 -21.15 14.16
N ALA A 42 -8.44 -20.99 15.07
CA ALA A 42 -7.71 -19.74 15.25
C ALA A 42 -6.85 -19.40 14.02
N GLY A 43 -6.17 -20.39 13.42
CA GLY A 43 -5.39 -20.23 12.19
C GLY A 43 -6.24 -19.79 10.99
N ILE A 44 -7.44 -20.36 10.83
CA ILE A 44 -8.41 -19.95 9.79
C ILE A 44 -8.82 -18.48 9.97
N ARG A 45 -9.09 -18.03 11.20
CA ARG A 45 -9.41 -16.61 11.48
C ARG A 45 -8.23 -15.70 11.14
N THR A 46 -6.99 -16.11 11.43
CA THR A 46 -5.79 -15.34 11.09
C THR A 46 -5.59 -15.23 9.57
N LEU A 47 -5.82 -16.31 8.81
CA LEU A 47 -5.78 -16.27 7.34
C LEU A 47 -6.81 -15.29 6.77
N VAL A 48 -8.06 -15.31 7.25
CA VAL A 48 -9.11 -14.36 6.83
C VAL A 48 -8.72 -12.90 7.17
N MET A 49 -8.11 -12.66 8.33
CA MET A 49 -7.63 -11.33 8.71
C MET A 49 -6.43 -10.87 7.85
N LEU A 50 -5.57 -11.78 7.40
CA LEU A 50 -4.46 -11.46 6.49
C LEU A 50 -4.95 -11.16 5.08
N ASP A 51 -5.92 -11.92 4.57
CA ASP A 51 -6.57 -11.68 3.26
C ASP A 51 -7.23 -10.27 3.23
N GLU A 52 -7.99 -9.92 4.27
CA GLU A 52 -8.58 -8.57 4.40
C GLU A 52 -7.50 -7.48 4.49
N GLN A 53 -6.40 -7.73 5.21
CA GLN A 53 -5.26 -6.80 5.31
C GLN A 53 -4.53 -6.63 3.97
N GLY A 54 -4.44 -7.68 3.16
CA GLY A 54 -3.91 -7.63 1.79
C GLY A 54 -4.73 -6.68 0.91
N GLU A 55 -6.05 -6.84 0.89
CA GLU A 55 -6.91 -5.89 0.17
C GLU A 55 -6.81 -4.45 0.72
N GLN A 56 -6.65 -4.28 2.04
CA GLN A 56 -6.45 -2.95 2.64
C GLN A 56 -5.13 -2.32 2.15
N LEU A 57 -4.05 -3.09 2.02
CA LEU A 57 -2.77 -2.62 1.50
C LEU A 57 -2.83 -2.30 0.00
N ASP A 58 -3.53 -3.09 -0.82
CA ASP A 58 -3.76 -2.76 -2.23
C ASP A 58 -4.51 -1.43 -2.38
N ARG A 59 -5.57 -1.21 -1.60
CA ARG A 59 -6.30 0.08 -1.56
C ARG A 59 -5.41 1.26 -1.13
N VAL A 60 -4.46 1.04 -0.23
CA VAL A 60 -3.47 2.06 0.18
C VAL A 60 -2.42 2.30 -0.91
N GLU A 61 -1.95 1.27 -1.61
CA GLU A 61 -1.02 1.43 -2.73
C GLU A 61 -1.67 2.18 -3.91
N GLU A 62 -2.94 1.89 -4.24
CA GLU A 62 -3.73 2.70 -5.17
C GLU A 62 -3.86 4.17 -4.72
N GLY A 63 -4.17 4.39 -3.44
CA GLY A 63 -4.23 5.74 -2.85
C GLY A 63 -2.91 6.51 -2.98
N MET A 64 -1.77 5.86 -2.69
CA MET A 64 -0.44 6.46 -2.86
C MET A 64 -0.08 6.71 -4.34
N ASN A 65 -0.49 5.82 -5.24
CA ASN A 65 -0.32 6.02 -6.69
C ASN A 65 -1.12 7.24 -7.17
N LYS A 66 -2.36 7.42 -6.69
CA LYS A 66 -3.18 8.60 -6.98
C LYS A 66 -2.55 9.88 -6.44
N VAL A 67 -2.20 9.93 -5.15
CA VAL A 67 -1.56 11.12 -4.55
C VAL A 67 -0.29 11.52 -5.31
N ASN A 68 0.52 10.55 -5.76
CA ASN A 68 1.71 10.80 -6.58
C ASN A 68 1.37 11.46 -7.93
N ALA A 69 0.25 11.08 -8.56
CA ALA A 69 -0.25 11.69 -9.79
C ALA A 69 -0.85 13.08 -9.56
N ASP A 70 -1.76 13.23 -8.60
CA ASP A 70 -2.39 14.50 -8.21
C ASP A 70 -1.30 15.56 -7.89
N LEU A 71 -0.21 15.16 -7.23
CA LEU A 71 0.94 16.03 -6.95
C LEU A 71 1.74 16.45 -8.19
N LYS A 72 1.80 15.64 -9.25
CA LYS A 72 2.48 16.03 -10.52
C LYS A 72 1.68 17.08 -11.26
N GLU A 73 0.35 17.01 -11.20
CA GLU A 73 -0.55 18.03 -11.74
C GLU A 73 -0.43 19.32 -10.92
N ALA A 74 -0.52 19.25 -9.60
CA ALA A 74 -0.35 20.40 -8.72
C ALA A 74 1.04 21.08 -8.85
N GLU A 75 2.13 20.33 -8.99
CA GLU A 75 3.48 20.88 -9.22
C GLU A 75 3.59 21.62 -10.56
N LYS A 76 2.86 21.16 -11.60
CA LYS A 76 2.79 21.84 -12.90
C LYS A 76 1.95 23.11 -12.78
N ASP A 77 0.77 23.05 -12.19
CA ASP A 77 -0.13 24.20 -12.09
C ASP A 77 0.47 25.32 -11.22
N LEU A 78 1.20 24.98 -10.15
CA LEU A 78 1.95 25.95 -9.37
C LEU A 78 3.10 26.62 -10.15
N LYS A 79 3.69 25.91 -11.12
CA LYS A 79 4.72 26.47 -12.01
C LYS A 79 4.09 27.38 -13.08
N ASP A 80 3.00 26.94 -13.69
CA ASP A 80 2.29 27.69 -14.73
C ASP A 80 1.67 28.98 -14.14
N LEU A 81 1.19 28.93 -12.88
CA LEU A 81 0.79 30.10 -12.10
C LEU A 81 1.95 31.06 -11.82
N GLY A 82 3.13 30.55 -11.42
CA GLY A 82 4.32 31.37 -11.22
C GLY A 82 4.73 32.13 -12.49
N GLN A 83 4.67 31.48 -13.66
CA GLN A 83 4.90 32.13 -14.95
C GLN A 83 3.82 33.16 -15.33
N CYS A 84 2.62 33.05 -14.77
CA CYS A 84 1.58 34.07 -14.91
C CYS A 84 1.90 35.30 -14.05
N CYS A 85 2.37 35.12 -12.81
CA CYS A 85 2.85 36.21 -11.96
C CYS A 85 4.02 36.98 -12.60
N GLU A 86 5.05 36.28 -13.12
CA GLU A 86 6.16 36.90 -13.87
C GLU A 86 5.69 37.69 -15.11
N GLN A 87 4.58 37.28 -15.73
CA GLN A 87 3.99 38.03 -16.86
C GLN A 87 3.21 39.26 -16.39
N LEU A 88 2.51 39.19 -15.26
CA LEU A 88 1.80 40.32 -14.67
C LEU A 88 2.77 41.42 -14.20
N GLU A 89 3.84 41.06 -13.49
CA GLU A 89 4.90 42.01 -13.09
C GLU A 89 5.45 42.77 -14.31
N ARG A 90 5.75 42.06 -15.40
CA ARG A 90 6.25 42.65 -16.65
C ARG A 90 5.21 43.49 -17.41
N ILE A 91 3.91 43.21 -17.22
CA ILE A 91 2.82 44.05 -17.74
C ILE A 91 2.70 45.33 -16.90
N GLU A 92 2.87 45.25 -15.58
CA GLU A 92 2.88 46.43 -14.69
C GLU A 92 4.09 47.34 -14.98
N GLU A 93 5.29 46.79 -15.10
CA GLU A 93 6.48 47.53 -15.57
C GLU A 93 6.23 48.22 -16.92
N GLY A 94 5.62 47.50 -17.87
CA GLY A 94 5.28 48.02 -19.20
C GLY A 94 4.25 49.14 -19.17
N MET A 95 3.21 49.01 -18.35
CA MET A 95 2.19 50.05 -18.14
C MET A 95 2.78 51.28 -17.45
N ASP A 96 3.70 51.08 -16.51
CA ASP A 96 4.39 52.16 -15.82
C ASP A 96 5.41 52.87 -16.72
N GLN A 97 5.99 52.18 -17.70
CA GLN A 97 6.77 52.81 -18.77
C GLN A 97 5.87 53.60 -19.73
N ILE A 98 4.75 53.05 -20.20
CA ILE A 98 3.76 53.75 -21.03
C ILE A 98 3.26 55.02 -20.32
N ASN A 99 3.05 54.97 -19.01
CA ASN A 99 2.65 56.11 -18.16
C ASN A 99 3.72 57.23 -18.13
N LYS A 100 5.01 56.87 -18.15
CA LYS A 100 6.14 57.84 -18.27
C LYS A 100 6.19 58.42 -19.69
N ASP A 101 6.17 57.56 -20.70
CA ASP A 101 6.26 57.94 -22.11
C ASP A 101 5.09 58.85 -22.53
N MET A 102 3.87 58.59 -22.04
CA MET A 102 2.71 59.46 -22.25
C MET A 102 2.89 60.86 -21.65
N LYS A 103 3.43 60.97 -20.43
CA LYS A 103 3.71 62.28 -19.79
C LYS A 103 4.80 63.06 -20.52
N ASP A 104 5.78 62.37 -21.09
CA ASP A 104 6.83 63.02 -21.90
C ASP A 104 6.34 63.37 -23.31
N ALA A 105 5.43 62.58 -23.88
CA ALA A 105 4.69 62.94 -25.09
C ALA A 105 3.80 64.19 -24.87
N GLU A 106 3.09 64.29 -23.75
CA GLU A 106 2.32 65.48 -23.37
C GLU A 106 3.20 66.73 -23.23
N LYS A 107 4.36 66.63 -22.57
CA LYS A 107 5.34 67.74 -22.50
C LYS A 107 5.80 68.15 -23.90
N ASN A 108 6.16 67.19 -24.75
CA ASN A 108 6.64 67.46 -26.10
C ASN A 108 5.55 68.08 -27.01
N LEU A 109 4.29 67.66 -26.87
CA LEU A 109 3.15 68.27 -27.56
C LEU A 109 2.87 69.69 -27.06
N ASN A 110 2.98 69.97 -25.75
CA ASN A 110 2.85 71.31 -25.20
C ASN A 110 4.00 72.24 -25.66
N ASN A 111 5.24 71.75 -25.68
CA ASN A 111 6.41 72.48 -26.20
C ASN A 111 6.25 72.79 -27.70
N LEU A 112 5.76 71.83 -28.48
CA LEU A 112 5.45 72.02 -29.91
C LEU A 112 4.29 73.01 -30.11
N GLY A 113 3.28 72.99 -29.23
CA GLY A 113 2.18 73.95 -29.19
C GLY A 113 2.66 75.38 -28.94
N GLN A 114 3.63 75.59 -28.04
CA GLN A 114 4.27 76.89 -27.83
C GLN A 114 5.04 77.37 -29.08
N PHE A 115 5.68 76.45 -29.81
CA PHE A 115 6.37 76.78 -31.07
C PHE A 115 5.40 77.05 -32.24
N CYS A 116 4.14 76.62 -32.14
CA CYS A 116 3.12 76.79 -33.17
C CYS A 116 2.44 78.18 -33.16
N GLY A 117 2.82 79.09 -32.25
CA GLY A 117 2.22 80.42 -32.10
C GLY A 117 2.35 81.39 -33.27
N LEU A 118 2.93 80.99 -34.41
CA LEU A 118 3.17 81.85 -35.58
C LEU A 118 3.07 81.14 -36.95
N CYS A 119 2.49 79.93 -37.05
CA CYS A 119 2.50 79.16 -38.31
C CYS A 119 1.14 78.59 -38.72
N SER A 120 0.65 78.97 -39.90
CA SER A 120 -0.46 78.28 -40.58
C SER A 120 0.05 77.02 -41.29
N CYS A 121 -0.27 75.83 -40.78
CA CYS A 121 0.09 74.58 -41.44
C CYS A 121 -1.03 73.51 -41.36
N PRO A 122 -1.51 72.95 -42.49
CA PRO A 122 -2.59 71.96 -42.50
C PRO A 122 -2.07 70.51 -42.50
N CYS A 123 -2.47 69.71 -41.51
CA CYS A 123 -2.03 68.32 -41.35
C CYS A 123 -3.20 67.33 -41.47
N ASN A 124 -3.05 66.25 -42.26
CA ASN A 124 -4.04 65.16 -42.32
C ASN A 124 -3.41 63.83 -42.78
N LYS A 125 -4.04 62.71 -42.39
CA LYS A 125 -3.78 61.28 -42.69
C LYS A 125 -2.52 60.63 -42.08
N ILE A 126 -2.78 59.73 -41.14
CA ILE A 126 -1.96 58.56 -40.79
C ILE A 126 -2.88 57.34 -40.72
N LYS A 127 -2.51 56.21 -41.34
CA LYS A 127 -2.85 54.82 -40.95
C LYS A 127 -1.82 53.85 -41.55
N GLY A 128 -1.45 52.80 -40.82
CA GLY A 128 -0.53 51.73 -41.25
C GLY A 128 -1.09 50.32 -41.02
N GLY A 129 -0.37 49.28 -41.46
CA GLY A 129 -0.64 47.86 -41.20
C GLY A 129 0.02 47.34 -39.91
N GLY A 130 0.02 46.04 -39.57
CA GLY A 130 -0.40 44.85 -40.36
C GLY A 130 -0.95 43.67 -39.51
N GLN A 131 -0.75 42.42 -39.96
CA GLN A 131 -1.53 41.22 -39.57
C GLN A 131 -0.83 40.25 -38.58
N ALA A 132 -1.58 39.26 -38.04
CA ALA A 132 -1.10 38.15 -37.20
C ALA A 132 -1.85 36.79 -37.46
N TRP A 133 -1.28 35.67 -36.97
CA TRP A 133 -1.72 34.24 -37.05
C TRP A 133 -1.57 33.60 -35.63
N GLY A 134 -1.99 32.38 -35.22
CA GLY A 134 -2.57 31.17 -35.85
C GLY A 134 -1.66 29.93 -35.63
N ALA A 135 -2.06 28.73 -35.14
CA ALA A 135 -3.38 28.15 -34.82
C ALA A 135 -3.38 27.22 -33.56
N ASN A 136 -3.82 25.92 -33.62
CA ASN A 136 -4.14 25.03 -32.46
C ASN A 136 -3.86 23.51 -32.72
N GLN A 137 -3.76 22.64 -31.68
CA GLN A 137 -4.03 21.16 -31.70
C GLN A 137 -3.88 20.39 -30.34
N ASP A 138 -4.41 19.15 -30.26
CA ASP A 138 -4.73 18.31 -29.06
C ASP A 138 -3.84 17.05 -28.79
N GLY A 139 -4.06 16.34 -27.66
CA GLY A 139 -3.62 14.94 -27.39
C GLY A 139 -3.99 14.34 -26.00
N VAL A 140 -4.38 13.06 -25.88
CA VAL A 140 -4.97 12.40 -24.67
C VAL A 140 -4.50 10.91 -24.45
N VAL A 141 -4.78 10.31 -23.27
CA VAL A 141 -4.19 9.12 -22.58
C VAL A 141 -4.76 7.68 -22.87
N ASN A 142 -4.07 6.56 -22.52
CA ASN A 142 -4.33 5.70 -21.30
C ASN A 142 -3.77 4.20 -21.24
N SER A 143 -3.53 3.70 -20.00
CA SER A 143 -3.68 2.32 -19.36
C SER A 143 -3.09 0.92 -19.78
N GLN A 144 -2.28 0.33 -18.85
CA GLN A 144 -2.42 -0.94 -18.04
C GLN A 144 -2.24 -2.44 -18.57
N PRO A 145 -2.13 -3.52 -17.70
CA PRO A 145 -1.20 -4.67 -17.90
C PRO A 145 -1.71 -6.12 -17.54
N GLY A 146 -0.77 -7.08 -17.38
CA GLY A 146 -0.89 -8.42 -16.72
C GLY A 146 0.38 -9.29 -16.89
N ALA A 147 0.66 -10.43 -16.21
CA ALA A 147 0.08 -11.07 -15.00
C ALA A 147 1.05 -12.15 -14.37
N ARG A 148 0.56 -12.95 -13.40
CA ARG A 148 1.15 -14.08 -12.60
C ARG A 148 0.84 -15.47 -13.24
N VAL A 149 1.21 -16.70 -12.79
CA VAL A 149 1.88 -17.36 -11.60
C VAL A 149 2.64 -18.62 -12.13
N VAL A 150 3.77 -19.12 -11.59
CA VAL A 150 4.10 -19.93 -10.36
C VAL A 150 3.78 -21.45 -10.45
N ASP A 151 4.62 -22.26 -9.79
CA ASP A 151 4.94 -23.69 -9.97
C ASP A 151 4.06 -24.68 -9.14
N GLU A 152 4.13 -25.98 -9.45
CA GLU A 152 3.25 -27.03 -8.93
C GLU A 152 3.89 -27.92 -7.85
N ARG A 153 3.11 -28.26 -6.83
CA ARG A 153 3.52 -28.90 -5.57
C ARG A 153 3.18 -30.40 -5.60
N GLU A 154 4.05 -31.27 -5.08
CA GLU A 154 3.71 -32.20 -3.96
C GLU A 154 4.83 -33.15 -3.50
N GLN A 155 4.61 -33.74 -2.32
CA GLN A 155 5.59 -34.47 -1.52
C GLN A 155 4.90 -35.66 -0.84
N MET A 156 5.47 -36.87 -0.98
CA MET A 156 4.79 -38.11 -0.58
C MET A 156 4.61 -38.26 0.94
N ALA A 157 3.44 -38.78 1.35
CA ALA A 157 3.13 -39.14 2.72
C ALA A 157 3.77 -40.48 3.15
N ILE A 158 4.03 -40.64 4.44
CA ILE A 158 4.50 -41.89 5.06
C ILE A 158 3.38 -42.39 5.99
N SER A 159 2.94 -43.64 5.80
CA SER A 159 1.85 -44.25 6.56
C SER A 159 2.39 -45.32 7.52
N GLY A 160 1.99 -45.23 8.79
CA GLY A 160 2.25 -46.20 9.85
C GLY A 160 1.56 -45.75 11.14
N GLY A 161 1.06 -46.71 11.92
CA GLY A 161 0.34 -46.43 13.17
C GLY A 161 1.19 -45.66 14.17
N PHE A 162 0.55 -44.78 14.94
CA PHE A 162 1.23 -43.85 15.86
C PHE A 162 1.61 -44.52 17.18
N ILE A 163 0.90 -45.59 17.56
CA ILE A 163 1.06 -46.26 18.85
C ILE A 163 1.54 -47.70 18.69
N ARG A 164 2.52 -48.08 19.52
CA ARG A 164 2.89 -49.48 19.70
C ARG A 164 1.90 -50.16 20.66
N ARG A 165 0.94 -50.87 20.08
CA ARG A 165 -0.08 -51.66 20.79
C ARG A 165 0.56 -52.68 21.75
N VAL A 166 -0.07 -52.88 22.91
CA VAL A 166 0.33 -53.79 23.99
C VAL A 166 -0.83 -54.66 24.44
N THR A 167 -2.01 -54.08 24.65
CA THR A 167 -3.26 -54.80 24.97
C THR A 167 -4.14 -55.07 23.76
N ASP A 168 -3.99 -54.28 22.68
CA ASP A 168 -4.89 -54.20 21.52
C ASP A 168 -6.37 -53.95 21.92
N ASP A 169 -6.57 -53.25 23.04
CA ASP A 169 -7.90 -52.90 23.55
C ASP A 169 -8.53 -51.70 22.80
N ALA A 170 -9.82 -51.44 23.06
CA ALA A 170 -10.55 -50.36 22.41
C ALA A 170 -9.99 -48.96 22.69
N ARG A 171 -9.26 -48.78 23.80
CA ARG A 171 -8.62 -47.53 24.22
C ARG A 171 -7.29 -47.34 23.50
N GLU A 172 -6.49 -48.39 23.30
CA GLU A 172 -5.32 -48.33 22.42
C GLU A 172 -5.73 -47.98 20.98
N ASN A 173 -6.86 -48.51 20.49
CA ASN A 173 -7.42 -48.16 19.19
C ASN A 173 -7.88 -46.69 19.14
N GLU A 174 -8.67 -46.22 20.12
CA GLU A 174 -9.11 -44.80 20.17
C GLU A 174 -7.92 -43.83 20.25
N MET A 175 -6.84 -44.18 20.98
CA MET A 175 -5.64 -43.35 21.02
C MET A 175 -4.91 -43.28 19.67
N ASP A 176 -4.84 -44.37 18.91
CA ASP A 176 -4.21 -44.44 17.57
C ASP A 176 -5.03 -43.58 16.57
N GLU A 177 -6.36 -43.70 16.60
CA GLU A 177 -7.30 -42.87 15.81
C GLU A 177 -7.26 -41.38 16.18
N ASN A 178 -7.13 -41.05 17.47
CA ASN A 178 -6.97 -39.66 17.93
C ASN A 178 -5.65 -39.06 17.44
N LEU A 179 -4.55 -39.82 17.46
CA LEU A 179 -3.25 -39.36 16.98
C LEU A 179 -3.18 -39.24 15.45
N GLU A 180 -3.89 -40.09 14.69
CA GLU A 180 -4.03 -39.92 13.24
C GLU A 180 -4.77 -38.62 12.88
N GLN A 181 -5.89 -38.33 13.56
CA GLN A 181 -6.62 -37.07 13.40
C GLN A 181 -5.77 -35.85 13.77
N VAL A 182 -5.06 -35.90 14.91
CA VAL A 182 -4.10 -34.86 15.30
C VAL A 182 -3.00 -34.70 14.24
N GLY A 183 -2.46 -35.79 13.68
CA GLY A 183 -1.47 -35.76 12.62
C GLY A 183 -1.98 -35.04 11.36
N GLY A 184 -3.21 -35.32 10.95
CA GLY A 184 -3.88 -34.61 9.85
C GLY A 184 -4.09 -33.12 10.13
N ILE A 185 -4.56 -32.76 11.33
CA ILE A 185 -4.77 -31.36 11.72
C ILE A 185 -3.44 -30.60 11.83
N ILE A 186 -2.37 -31.22 12.35
CA ILE A 186 -1.01 -30.66 12.35
C ILE A 186 -0.49 -30.49 10.92
N GLY A 187 -0.81 -31.42 10.00
CA GLY A 187 -0.58 -31.26 8.57
C GLY A 187 -1.21 -29.99 8.02
N ASN A 188 -2.49 -29.76 8.30
CA ASN A 188 -3.23 -28.56 7.88
C ASN A 188 -2.68 -27.28 8.53
N LEU A 189 -2.38 -27.31 9.84
CA LEU A 189 -1.73 -26.21 10.57
C LEU A 189 -0.38 -25.83 9.93
N ARG A 190 0.41 -26.81 9.49
CA ARG A 190 1.67 -26.57 8.76
C ARG A 190 1.45 -25.93 7.39
N HIS A 191 0.39 -26.28 6.67
CA HIS A 191 0.05 -25.59 5.41
C HIS A 191 -0.29 -24.13 5.70
N MET A 192 -1.28 -23.89 6.56
CA MET A 192 -1.69 -22.54 6.95
C MET A 192 -0.52 -21.70 7.48
N ALA A 193 0.41 -22.26 8.26
CA ALA A 193 1.60 -21.54 8.74
C ALA A 193 2.59 -21.14 7.62
N LEU A 194 2.73 -21.95 6.56
CA LEU A 194 3.53 -21.60 5.39
C LEU A 194 2.83 -20.55 4.52
N ASP A 195 1.50 -20.65 4.38
CA ASP A 195 0.70 -19.76 3.55
C ASP A 195 0.58 -18.37 4.21
N MET A 196 0.30 -18.31 5.52
CA MET A 196 0.40 -17.07 6.33
C MET A 196 1.79 -16.44 6.24
N GLY A 197 2.86 -17.25 6.27
CA GLY A 197 4.24 -16.76 6.15
C GLY A 197 4.52 -16.09 4.80
N GLN A 198 4.09 -16.71 3.70
CA GLN A 198 4.25 -16.16 2.35
C GLN A 198 3.42 -14.90 2.11
N GLU A 199 2.22 -14.83 2.70
CA GLU A 199 1.36 -13.65 2.61
C GLU A 199 1.96 -12.48 3.41
N ILE A 200 2.40 -12.71 4.65
CA ILE A 200 3.11 -11.70 5.46
C ILE A 200 4.38 -11.20 4.74
N ASP A 201 5.17 -12.09 4.14
CA ASP A 201 6.35 -11.73 3.33
C ASP A 201 5.99 -10.87 2.11
N THR A 202 4.81 -11.06 1.54
CA THR A 202 4.32 -10.31 0.38
C THR A 202 3.80 -8.93 0.79
N GLN A 203 3.03 -8.88 1.88
CA GLN A 203 2.50 -7.65 2.48
C GLN A 203 3.61 -6.75 3.03
N ASN A 204 4.64 -7.29 3.68
CA ASN A 204 5.81 -6.53 4.12
C ASN A 204 6.48 -5.80 2.94
N ARG A 205 6.75 -6.52 1.83
CA ARG A 205 7.32 -5.93 0.60
C ARG A 205 6.40 -4.92 -0.08
N GLN A 206 5.09 -4.93 0.23
CA GLN A 206 4.14 -3.91 -0.22
C GLN A 206 4.15 -2.68 0.68
N ILE A 207 4.21 -2.87 1.99
CA ILE A 207 4.39 -1.80 2.98
C ILE A 207 5.69 -1.02 2.67
N ASP A 208 6.79 -1.69 2.33
CA ASP A 208 8.04 -1.03 1.90
C ASP A 208 7.82 -0.06 0.72
N ARG A 209 7.15 -0.52 -0.35
CA ARG A 209 6.84 0.34 -1.52
C ARG A 209 5.88 1.48 -1.16
N ILE A 210 4.95 1.23 -0.24
CA ILE A 210 4.00 2.25 0.25
C ILE A 210 4.76 3.32 1.05
N MET A 211 5.72 2.94 1.89
CA MET A 211 6.56 3.87 2.67
C MET A 211 7.42 4.75 1.76
N GLU A 212 8.13 4.18 0.78
CA GLU A 212 8.91 4.96 -0.20
C GLU A 212 8.06 5.98 -0.95
N LYS A 213 6.85 5.58 -1.39
CA LYS A 213 5.88 6.47 -2.03
C LYS A 213 5.36 7.54 -1.07
N ALA A 214 5.10 7.20 0.19
CA ALA A 214 4.58 8.11 1.20
C ALA A 214 5.60 9.21 1.56
N ASP A 215 6.88 8.86 1.78
CA ASP A 215 7.94 9.85 2.08
C ASP A 215 8.23 10.76 0.89
N SER A 216 8.22 10.22 -0.33
CA SER A 216 8.35 11.01 -1.56
C SER A 216 7.16 11.96 -1.74
N ASN A 217 5.93 11.46 -1.62
CA ASN A 217 4.71 12.26 -1.69
C ASN A 217 4.68 13.35 -0.60
N LYS A 218 5.08 13.03 0.64
CA LYS A 218 5.18 14.00 1.74
C LYS A 218 6.15 15.13 1.41
N THR A 219 7.35 14.80 0.95
CA THR A 219 8.36 15.80 0.59
C THR A 219 7.84 16.74 -0.50
N ARG A 220 7.15 16.19 -1.50
CA ARG A 220 6.53 16.95 -2.59
C ARG A 220 5.35 17.83 -2.14
N ILE A 221 4.52 17.35 -1.20
CA ILE A 221 3.47 18.15 -0.54
C ILE A 221 4.10 19.35 0.18
N ASP A 222 5.14 19.12 0.99
CA ASP A 222 5.80 20.16 1.76
C ASP A 222 6.49 21.21 0.85
N GLU A 223 7.07 20.79 -0.29
CA GLU A 223 7.58 21.70 -1.32
C GLU A 223 6.47 22.49 -2.04
N ALA A 224 5.42 21.81 -2.52
CA ALA A 224 4.32 22.44 -3.23
C ALA A 224 3.61 23.49 -2.36
N ASN A 225 3.38 23.18 -1.09
CA ASN A 225 2.81 24.09 -0.11
C ASN A 225 3.70 25.32 0.14
N GLN A 226 5.03 25.15 0.21
CA GLN A 226 5.97 26.26 0.29
C GLN A 226 5.97 27.15 -0.95
N ARG A 227 5.83 26.58 -2.16
CA ARG A 227 5.73 27.34 -3.42
C ARG A 227 4.42 28.13 -3.49
N ALA A 228 3.29 27.50 -3.14
CA ALA A 228 1.99 28.16 -3.06
C ALA A 228 1.98 29.32 -2.04
N THR A 229 2.55 29.09 -0.85
CA THR A 229 2.67 30.12 0.20
C THR A 229 3.49 31.33 -0.25
N LYS A 230 4.56 31.12 -1.03
CA LYS A 230 5.35 32.22 -1.60
C LYS A 230 4.54 33.06 -2.59
N MET A 231 3.83 32.42 -3.53
CA MET A 231 3.01 33.15 -4.51
C MET A 231 1.87 33.96 -3.86
N LEU A 232 1.32 33.49 -2.73
CA LEU A 232 0.34 34.24 -1.94
C LEU A 232 0.94 35.39 -1.11
N GLY A 233 2.25 35.34 -0.81
CA GLY A 233 2.97 36.34 -0.02
C GLY A 233 3.78 37.35 -0.84
N SER A 234 3.67 37.31 -2.17
CA SER A 234 4.37 38.20 -3.12
C SER A 234 3.48 39.30 -3.71
N GLY A 235 2.25 39.47 -3.22
CA GLY A 235 1.33 40.55 -3.59
C GLY A 235 1.00 41.52 -2.45
#